data_AF-A0A9W4UXR4-F1
#
_entry.id   AF-A0A9W4UXR4-F1
#
_cell.length_a   1.000
_cell.length_b   1.000
_cell.length_c   1.000
_cell.angle_alpha   90.00
_cell.angle_beta   90.00
_cell.angle_gamma   90.00
#
_symmetry.space_group_name_H-M   'P 1'
#
loop_
_entity.id
_entity.type
_entity.pdbx_description
1 polymer ?
#
loop_
_entity_poly.entity_id
_entity_poly.type
_entity_poly.pdbx_seq_one_letter_code
_entity_poly.pdbx_strand_id
1 'polypeptide(L)'
;MAGDTKRPKRTCKGECKEFRVRRPVDGRRYWAGQARCQICEIWLDYRGCHLRDGVDAVPGSEGWFCNCCNYRVRRRPRNVAYKSMLRPRPGGDIDTDHFNNHRARLLKRLASGEIRDGSGAIEAEFGCSAEDLLRIAESGRRSKVAMVVEFERLRAEVGRVPTPRDLDRLSRFKAAEYESEFGSIGHMLNRLGYDPWYGRAVRRRAR
;
A
#
# COMPACT_ATOMS: atom_id res chain seq x y z
N MET A 1 25.49 -13.92 -26.65
CA MET A 1 24.55 -12.79 -26.92
C MET A 1 23.54 -13.27 -27.96
N ALA A 2 22.46 -13.94 -27.56
CA ALA A 2 21.48 -14.49 -28.52
C ALA A 2 20.54 -13.37 -28.99
N GLY A 3 20.69 -12.94 -30.24
CA GLY A 3 19.83 -11.97 -30.91
C GLY A 3 18.48 -12.60 -31.25
N ASP A 4 17.43 -12.08 -30.63
CA ASP A 4 16.03 -12.47 -30.83
C ASP A 4 15.57 -11.99 -32.22
N THR A 5 15.78 -12.81 -33.26
CA THR A 5 15.38 -12.53 -34.65
C THR A 5 13.90 -12.80 -34.87
N LYS A 6 13.02 -12.06 -34.18
CA LYS A 6 11.59 -12.04 -34.50
C LYS A 6 11.33 -11.10 -35.67
N ARG A 7 10.69 -11.63 -36.72
CA ARG A 7 10.22 -10.89 -37.90
C ARG A 7 9.38 -9.68 -37.44
N PRO A 8 9.68 -8.44 -37.86
CA PRO A 8 8.95 -7.27 -37.39
C PRO A 8 7.50 -7.35 -37.85
N LYS A 9 6.55 -7.08 -36.94
CA LYS A 9 5.14 -6.96 -37.32
C LYS A 9 4.98 -5.74 -38.25
N ARG A 10 4.06 -5.82 -39.21
CA ARG A 10 3.88 -4.83 -40.31
C ARG A 10 3.79 -3.36 -39.86
N THR A 11 3.44 -3.10 -38.60
CA THR A 11 3.27 -1.76 -38.03
C THR A 11 4.43 -1.26 -37.18
N CYS A 12 5.49 -2.05 -37.00
CA CYS A 12 6.68 -1.67 -36.23
C CYS A 12 7.78 -1.14 -37.16
N LYS A 13 8.15 0.13 -37.01
CA LYS A 13 9.25 0.81 -37.72
C LYS A 13 10.66 0.44 -37.21
N GLY A 14 10.79 -0.11 -36.00
CA GLY A 14 12.05 -0.62 -35.43
C GLY A 14 12.85 0.36 -34.55
N GLU A 15 12.55 1.66 -34.56
CA GLU A 15 13.24 2.68 -33.75
C GLU A 15 13.09 2.49 -32.23
N CYS A 16 12.00 1.85 -31.80
CA CYS A 16 11.77 1.57 -30.38
C CYS A 16 12.81 0.60 -29.75
N LYS A 17 13.68 -0.02 -30.54
CA LYS A 17 14.75 -0.89 -30.04
C LYS A 17 15.81 -0.13 -29.20
N GLU A 18 16.01 1.15 -29.48
CA GLU A 18 16.98 1.98 -28.74
C GLU A 18 16.53 2.23 -27.30
N PHE A 19 15.23 2.37 -27.10
CA PHE A 19 14.60 2.60 -25.80
C PHE A 19 14.27 1.30 -25.05
N ARG A 20 14.85 0.16 -25.48
CA ARG A 20 14.56 -1.16 -24.90
C ARG A 20 15.15 -1.28 -23.49
N VAL A 21 14.31 -1.56 -22.51
CA VAL A 21 14.72 -1.74 -21.12
C VAL A 21 14.90 -3.21 -20.72
N ARG A 22 15.93 -3.46 -19.89
CA ARG A 22 16.22 -4.79 -19.34
C ARG A 22 15.21 -5.19 -18.26
N ARG A 23 15.12 -6.49 -17.98
CA ARG A 23 14.31 -7.00 -16.85
C ARG A 23 14.93 -6.54 -15.53
N PRO A 24 14.18 -5.92 -14.61
CA PRO A 24 14.64 -5.69 -13.25
C PRO A 24 14.91 -7.03 -12.54
N VAL A 25 15.84 -7.04 -11.58
CA VAL A 25 16.21 -8.25 -10.81
C VAL A 25 14.99 -8.83 -10.08
N ASP A 26 14.15 -7.97 -9.50
CA ASP A 26 12.92 -8.37 -8.80
C ASP A 26 11.81 -8.90 -9.73
N GLY A 27 12.03 -8.85 -11.05
CA GLY A 27 11.07 -9.30 -12.06
C GLY A 27 9.82 -8.42 -12.25
N ARG A 28 9.59 -7.42 -11.38
CA ARG A 28 8.43 -6.52 -11.37
C ARG A 28 8.58 -5.36 -12.36
N ARG A 29 8.39 -5.63 -13.65
CA ARG A 29 8.60 -4.64 -14.73
C ARG A 29 7.70 -3.40 -14.66
N TYR A 30 6.39 -3.60 -14.50
CA TYR A 30 5.43 -2.49 -14.44
C TYR A 30 5.66 -1.58 -13.21
N TRP A 31 6.09 -2.16 -12.09
CA TRP A 31 6.43 -1.42 -10.87
C TRP A 31 7.66 -0.52 -11.07
N ALA A 32 8.65 -1.01 -11.84
CA ALA A 32 9.81 -0.22 -12.26
C ALA A 32 9.49 0.82 -13.35
N GLY A 33 8.21 1.11 -13.62
CA GLY A 33 7.79 2.08 -14.64
C GLY A 33 7.95 1.61 -16.08
N GLN A 34 8.27 0.33 -16.32
CA GLN A 34 8.44 -0.21 -17.66
C GLN A 34 7.07 -0.51 -18.30
N ALA A 35 6.91 -0.12 -19.56
CA ALA A 35 5.74 -0.39 -20.37
C ALA A 35 6.03 -1.46 -21.42
N ARG A 36 5.03 -2.27 -21.77
CA ARG A 36 5.14 -3.25 -22.87
C ARG A 36 4.38 -2.78 -24.09
N CYS A 37 5.09 -2.62 -25.21
CA CYS A 37 4.45 -2.50 -26.51
C CYS A 37 4.01 -3.89 -26.99
N GLN A 38 2.74 -4.08 -27.30
CA GLN A 38 2.25 -5.37 -27.81
C GLN A 38 2.60 -5.65 -29.25
N ILE A 39 2.74 -4.59 -30.06
CA ILE A 39 3.01 -4.70 -31.49
C ILE A 39 4.49 -4.98 -31.70
N CYS A 40 5.33 -4.19 -31.04
CA CYS A 40 6.79 -4.34 -31.09
C CYS A 40 7.30 -5.47 -30.18
N GLU A 41 6.46 -5.99 -29.28
CA GLU A 41 6.78 -7.04 -28.30
C GLU A 41 7.94 -6.74 -27.34
N ILE A 42 8.35 -5.48 -27.23
CA ILE A 42 9.44 -5.02 -26.37
C ILE A 42 8.93 -4.28 -25.14
N TRP A 43 9.82 -4.17 -24.17
CA TRP A 43 9.65 -3.35 -22.98
C TRP A 43 10.40 -2.04 -23.16
N LEU A 44 9.75 -0.95 -22.82
CA LEU A 44 10.17 0.43 -23.01
C LEU A 44 10.02 1.20 -21.70
N ASP A 45 10.72 2.32 -21.58
CA ASP A 45 10.45 3.36 -20.58
C ASP A 45 9.65 4.51 -21.21
N TYR A 46 9.47 5.60 -20.44
CA TYR A 46 8.78 6.80 -20.90
C TYR A 46 9.47 7.45 -22.10
N ARG A 47 10.80 7.31 -22.25
CA ARG A 47 11.57 7.94 -23.35
C ARG A 47 11.22 7.35 -24.71
N GLY A 48 10.83 6.08 -24.76
CA GLY A 48 10.32 5.43 -25.97
C GLY A 48 8.82 5.63 -26.21
N CYS A 49 8.18 6.53 -25.47
CA CYS A 49 6.74 6.74 -25.50
C CYS A 49 6.34 8.22 -25.64
N HIS A 50 5.14 8.44 -26.15
CA HIS A 50 4.49 9.75 -26.26
C HIS A 50 3.03 9.67 -25.77
N LEU A 51 2.41 10.82 -25.53
CA LEU A 51 0.99 10.94 -25.19
C LEU A 51 0.13 10.99 -26.45
N ARG A 52 -1.20 10.95 -26.27
CA ARG A 52 -2.15 11.00 -27.39
C ARG A 52 -1.93 12.22 -28.29
N ASP A 53 -1.55 13.34 -27.70
CA ASP A 53 -1.38 14.62 -28.39
C ASP A 53 -0.01 14.75 -29.08
N GLY A 54 0.80 13.68 -29.10
CA GLY A 54 2.12 13.66 -29.72
C GLY A 54 3.25 14.21 -28.85
N VAL A 55 2.93 14.78 -27.69
CA VAL A 55 3.91 15.24 -26.69
C VAL A 55 4.66 14.05 -26.09
N ASP A 56 5.96 14.20 -25.85
CA ASP A 56 6.78 13.17 -25.22
C ASP A 56 6.22 12.76 -23.85
N ALA A 57 6.28 11.46 -23.55
CA ALA A 57 5.81 10.96 -22.27
C ALA A 57 6.78 11.36 -21.17
N VAL A 58 6.29 12.05 -20.15
CA VAL A 58 7.05 12.33 -18.92
C VAL A 58 6.88 11.21 -17.90
N PRO A 59 7.85 11.00 -16.99
CA PRO A 59 7.69 10.07 -15.86
C PRO A 59 6.39 10.36 -15.10
N GLY A 60 5.54 9.34 -14.92
CA GLY A 60 4.25 9.48 -14.22
C GLY A 60 3.04 9.77 -15.12
N SER A 61 3.21 10.35 -16.30
CA SER A 61 2.10 10.63 -17.22
C SER A 61 1.33 9.37 -17.61
N GLU A 62 0.02 9.45 -17.80
CA GLU A 62 -0.82 8.29 -18.14
C GLU A 62 -1.03 8.14 -19.65
N GLY A 63 -1.40 6.93 -20.09
CA GLY A 63 -1.88 6.74 -21.46
C GLY A 63 -0.81 6.76 -22.55
N TRP A 64 0.39 6.24 -22.27
CA TRP A 64 1.50 6.20 -23.23
C TRP A 64 1.19 5.42 -24.52
N PHE A 65 1.72 5.92 -25.61
CA PHE A 65 1.78 5.34 -26.95
C PHE A 65 3.23 5.12 -27.35
N CYS A 66 3.51 4.08 -28.12
CA CYS A 66 4.86 3.76 -28.57
C CYS A 66 5.23 4.65 -29.75
N ASN A 67 6.35 5.38 -29.67
CA ASN A 67 6.82 6.27 -30.75
C ASN A 67 6.94 5.56 -32.11
N CYS A 68 7.31 4.27 -32.05
CA CYS A 68 7.55 3.45 -33.24
C CYS A 68 6.30 2.98 -33.98
N CYS A 69 5.22 2.63 -33.27
CA CYS A 69 4.04 2.01 -33.90
C CYS A 69 2.74 2.76 -33.62
N ASN A 70 2.79 3.82 -32.81
CA ASN A 70 1.67 4.64 -32.37
C ASN A 70 0.53 3.85 -31.71
N TYR A 71 0.81 2.63 -31.24
CA TYR A 71 -0.14 1.86 -30.42
C TYR A 71 0.06 2.14 -28.95
N ARG A 72 -1.06 2.17 -28.23
CA ARG A 72 -1.08 2.31 -26.77
C ARG A 72 -0.26 1.20 -26.12
N VAL A 73 0.76 1.59 -25.36
CA VAL A 73 1.59 0.64 -24.62
C VAL A 73 0.88 0.21 -23.35
N ARG A 74 1.24 -0.97 -22.86
CA ARG A 74 0.69 -1.52 -21.63
C ARG A 74 1.56 -1.14 -20.46
N ARG A 75 0.99 -0.37 -19.54
CA ARG A 75 1.57 -0.07 -18.22
C ARG A 75 0.95 -0.88 -17.09
N ARG A 76 -0.08 -1.69 -17.41
CA ARG A 76 -0.77 -2.58 -16.46
C ARG A 76 -0.79 -4.02 -16.96
N PRO A 77 -0.70 -5.01 -16.06
CA PRO A 77 -0.74 -6.43 -16.40
C PRO A 77 -2.14 -6.80 -16.90
N ARG A 78 -2.24 -7.89 -17.66
CA ARG A 78 -3.54 -8.38 -18.16
C ARG A 78 -4.30 -9.17 -17.10
N ASN A 79 -3.60 -9.98 -16.30
CA ASN A 79 -4.19 -10.83 -15.26
C ASN A 79 -4.77 -9.95 -14.14
N VAL A 80 -6.06 -10.16 -13.83
CA VAL A 80 -6.79 -9.44 -12.80
C VAL A 80 -6.12 -9.57 -11.42
N ALA A 81 -5.66 -10.76 -11.03
CA ALA A 81 -4.94 -10.98 -9.77
C ALA A 81 -3.63 -10.17 -9.69
N TYR A 82 -2.94 -10.04 -10.82
CA TYR A 82 -1.71 -9.24 -10.91
C TYR A 82 -2.01 -7.74 -11.04
N LYS A 83 -3.17 -7.36 -11.61
CA LYS A 83 -3.69 -5.98 -11.56
C LYS A 83 -3.98 -5.59 -10.11
N SER A 84 -4.47 -6.50 -9.27
CA SER A 84 -4.63 -6.28 -7.82
C SER A 84 -3.30 -5.95 -7.14
N MET A 85 -2.22 -6.60 -7.57
CA MET A 85 -0.85 -6.40 -7.06
C MET A 85 -0.15 -5.15 -7.62
N LEU A 86 -0.61 -4.63 -8.77
CA LEU A 86 -0.09 -3.42 -9.43
C LEU A 86 -1.03 -2.21 -9.36
N ARG A 87 -2.16 -2.35 -8.66
CA ARG A 87 -2.87 -1.20 -8.13
C ARG A 87 -1.91 -0.50 -7.17
N PRO A 88 -1.79 0.84 -7.21
CA PRO A 88 -1.16 1.53 -6.10
C PRO A 88 -1.88 1.06 -4.81
N ARG A 89 -1.11 0.83 -3.75
CA ARG A 89 -1.71 1.00 -2.41
C ARG A 89 -2.30 2.42 -2.40
N PRO A 90 -3.54 2.64 -1.95
CA PRO A 90 -3.96 4.01 -1.62
C PRO A 90 -2.92 4.55 -0.62
N GLY A 91 -2.28 5.66 -0.98
CA GLY A 91 -1.02 6.14 -0.40
C GLY A 91 -0.23 7.09 -1.30
N GLY A 92 -0.63 7.19 -2.56
CA GLY A 92 -0.72 8.43 -3.33
C GLY A 92 -1.72 8.06 -4.43
N ASP A 93 -3.02 8.27 -4.25
CA ASP A 93 -3.67 9.58 -4.18
C ASP A 93 -4.75 9.66 -3.06
N ILE A 94 -5.28 10.86 -2.86
CA ILE A 94 -6.30 11.27 -1.88
C ILE A 94 -7.52 10.30 -1.92
N ASP A 95 -8.20 10.05 -0.78
CA ASP A 95 -9.62 9.61 -0.71
C ASP A 95 -10.04 8.14 -0.40
N THR A 96 -9.33 7.41 0.48
CA THR A 96 -9.98 6.33 1.28
C THR A 96 -9.27 6.10 2.62
N ASP A 97 -7.98 6.42 2.65
CA ASP A 97 -7.18 6.45 3.87
C ASP A 97 -7.45 7.70 4.71
N HIS A 98 -8.02 8.78 4.16
CA HIS A 98 -8.42 9.97 4.92
C HIS A 98 -9.62 9.70 5.85
N PHE A 99 -10.61 8.94 5.40
CA PHE A 99 -11.78 8.51 6.18
C PHE A 99 -11.41 7.40 7.20
N ASN A 100 -10.60 6.40 6.81
CA ASN A 100 -10.16 5.34 7.73
C ASN A 100 -9.06 5.79 8.73
N ASN A 101 -8.30 6.84 8.43
CA ASN A 101 -7.49 7.55 9.42
C ASN A 101 -8.37 8.23 10.48
N HIS A 102 -9.59 8.65 10.15
CA HIS A 102 -10.50 9.24 11.12
C HIS A 102 -10.93 8.20 12.17
N ARG A 103 -11.36 6.98 11.77
CA ARG A 103 -11.61 5.86 12.72
C ARG A 103 -10.40 5.55 13.61
N ALA A 104 -9.22 5.37 13.01
CA ALA A 104 -8.02 5.02 13.76
C ALA A 104 -7.57 6.12 14.73
N ARG A 105 -7.66 7.40 14.31
CA ARG A 105 -7.38 8.56 15.17
C ARG A 105 -8.44 8.73 16.27
N LEU A 106 -9.72 8.52 15.97
CA LEU A 106 -10.80 8.56 16.96
C LEU A 106 -10.61 7.48 18.02
N LEU A 107 -10.31 6.24 17.61
CA LEU A 107 -10.01 5.15 18.55
C LEU A 107 -8.79 5.47 19.41
N LYS A 108 -7.74 6.07 18.83
CA LYS A 108 -6.57 6.51 19.58
C LYS A 108 -6.87 7.63 20.58
N ARG A 109 -7.68 8.62 20.18
CA ARG A 109 -8.09 9.75 21.05
C ARG A 109 -9.05 9.30 22.15
N LEU A 110 -9.93 8.34 21.86
CA LEU A 110 -10.79 7.68 22.84
C LEU A 110 -9.95 6.86 23.83
N ALA A 111 -9.05 6.02 23.33
CA ALA A 111 -8.20 5.16 24.16
C ALA A 111 -7.19 5.94 25.03
N SER A 112 -6.76 7.13 24.57
CA SER A 112 -5.91 8.05 25.35
C SER A 112 -6.69 8.94 26.32
N GLY A 113 -8.03 8.90 26.30
CA GLY A 113 -8.89 9.75 27.12
C GLY A 113 -8.95 11.22 26.70
N GLU A 114 -8.39 11.56 25.53
CA GLU A 114 -8.44 12.90 24.92
C GLU A 114 -9.86 13.31 24.49
N ILE A 115 -10.75 12.33 24.26
CA ILE A 115 -12.18 12.55 24.01
C ILE A 115 -12.95 11.71 25.03
N ARG A 116 -13.81 12.37 25.81
CA ARG A 116 -14.73 11.71 26.75
C ARG A 116 -16.18 11.67 26.25
N ASP A 117 -16.56 12.63 25.42
CA ASP A 117 -17.88 12.75 24.80
C ASP A 117 -17.69 13.25 23.37
N GLY A 118 -17.71 12.32 22.43
CA GLY A 118 -17.65 12.58 21.00
C GLY A 118 -18.89 12.04 20.32
N SER A 119 -20.04 12.14 20.98
CA SER A 119 -21.33 11.58 20.56
C SER A 119 -21.58 11.79 19.05
N GLY A 120 -21.42 13.02 18.54
CA GLY A 120 -21.63 13.28 17.11
C GLY A 120 -20.60 12.68 16.14
N ALA A 121 -19.31 12.66 16.51
CA ALA A 121 -18.24 12.24 15.58
C ALA A 121 -18.02 10.72 15.56
N ILE A 122 -18.26 10.05 16.70
CA ILE A 122 -18.13 8.60 16.81
C ILE A 122 -19.38 7.93 16.21
N GLU A 123 -20.58 8.44 16.49
CA GLU A 123 -21.81 7.90 15.91
C GLU A 123 -21.86 8.08 14.38
N ALA A 124 -21.44 9.24 13.85
CA ALA A 124 -21.41 9.49 12.41
C ALA A 124 -20.42 8.59 11.65
N GLU A 125 -19.32 8.18 12.28
CA GLU A 125 -18.23 7.44 11.65
C GLU A 125 -18.34 5.92 11.87
N PHE A 126 -18.82 5.50 13.04
CA PHE A 126 -18.89 4.10 13.45
C PHE A 126 -20.31 3.52 13.49
N GLY A 127 -21.34 4.37 13.47
CA GLY A 127 -22.73 3.96 13.65
C GLY A 127 -23.02 3.45 15.06
N CYS A 128 -22.18 3.78 16.05
CA CYS A 128 -22.34 3.41 17.45
C CYS A 128 -21.73 4.45 18.38
N SER A 129 -22.10 4.43 19.67
CA SER A 129 -21.58 5.39 20.65
C SER A 129 -20.14 5.04 21.10
N ALA A 130 -19.47 5.99 21.74
CA ALA A 130 -18.18 5.78 22.39
C ALA A 130 -18.24 4.68 23.47
N GLU A 131 -19.34 4.65 24.22
CA GLU A 131 -19.62 3.65 25.25
C GLU A 131 -19.79 2.24 24.66
N ASP A 132 -20.42 2.13 23.48
CA ASP A 132 -20.53 0.84 22.79
C ASP A 132 -19.18 0.32 22.31
N LEU A 133 -18.29 1.21 21.85
CA LEU A 133 -16.92 0.82 21.47
C LEU A 133 -16.11 0.34 22.68
N LEU A 134 -16.27 0.99 23.84
CA LEU A 134 -15.64 0.55 25.09
C LEU A 134 -16.21 -0.78 25.56
N ARG A 135 -17.54 -0.97 25.53
CA ARG A 135 -18.17 -2.26 25.82
C ARG A 135 -17.69 -3.36 24.89
N ILE A 136 -17.50 -3.08 23.59
CA ILE A 136 -16.92 -4.04 22.65
C ILE A 136 -15.47 -4.39 23.04
N ALA A 137 -14.68 -3.40 23.44
CA ALA A 137 -13.32 -3.62 23.90
C ALA A 137 -13.25 -4.46 25.18
N GLU A 138 -14.16 -4.21 26.12
CA GLU A 138 -14.25 -4.88 27.42
C GLU A 138 -14.95 -6.25 27.35
N SER A 139 -15.79 -6.48 26.32
CA SER A 139 -16.55 -7.73 26.13
C SER A 139 -15.68 -8.98 26.05
N GLY A 140 -14.37 -8.82 25.84
CA GLY A 140 -13.41 -9.89 25.76
C GLY A 140 -13.46 -10.70 24.47
N ARG A 141 -14.37 -10.37 23.55
CA ARG A 141 -14.37 -10.93 22.21
C ARG A 141 -13.25 -10.31 21.39
N ARG A 142 -12.52 -11.18 20.68
CA ARG A 142 -11.51 -10.76 19.71
C ARG A 142 -12.19 -9.96 18.60
N SER A 143 -11.91 -8.66 18.57
CA SER A 143 -12.38 -7.73 17.56
C SER A 143 -11.30 -6.67 17.29
N LYS A 144 -11.32 -6.08 16.09
CA LYS A 144 -10.36 -5.01 15.73
C LYS A 144 -10.39 -3.84 16.71
N VAL A 145 -11.57 -3.51 17.26
CA VAL A 145 -11.74 -2.44 18.26
C VAL A 145 -11.03 -2.82 19.56
N ALA A 146 -11.34 -4.00 20.12
CA ALA A 146 -10.74 -4.48 21.36
C ALA A 146 -9.21 -4.54 21.27
N MET A 147 -8.69 -4.99 20.13
CA MET A 147 -7.27 -5.11 19.89
C MET A 147 -6.56 -3.76 19.76
N VAL A 148 -7.18 -2.75 19.14
CA VAL A 148 -6.62 -1.39 19.04
C VAL A 148 -6.62 -0.69 20.39
N VAL A 149 -7.69 -0.81 21.17
CA VAL A 149 -7.75 -0.26 22.54
C VAL A 149 -6.66 -0.89 23.41
N GLU A 150 -6.55 -2.22 23.38
CA GLU A 150 -5.49 -2.93 24.11
C GLU A 150 -4.08 -2.54 23.65
N PHE A 151 -3.89 -2.30 22.35
CA PHE A 151 -2.61 -1.86 21.81
C PHE A 151 -2.22 -0.47 22.31
N GLU A 152 -3.14 0.50 22.34
CA GLU A 152 -2.87 1.85 22.86
C GLU A 152 -2.69 1.85 24.38
N ARG A 153 -3.46 1.02 25.12
CA ARG A 153 -3.23 0.80 26.56
C ARG A 153 -1.79 0.36 26.81
N LEU A 154 -1.34 -0.68 26.09
CA LEU A 154 0.01 -1.21 26.24
C LEU A 154 1.09 -0.21 25.79
N ARG A 155 0.82 0.59 24.76
CA ARG A 155 1.73 1.67 24.33
C ARG A 155 1.93 2.70 25.43
N ALA A 156 0.85 3.11 26.11
CA ALA A 156 0.92 4.06 27.22
C ALA A 156 1.72 3.49 28.40
N GLU A 157 1.54 2.20 28.69
CA GLU A 157 2.26 1.49 29.76
C GLU A 157 3.76 1.34 29.47
N VAL A 158 4.12 0.93 28.25
CA VAL A 158 5.52 0.67 27.85
C VAL A 158 6.25 1.97 27.44
N GLY A 159 5.53 3.07 27.23
CA GLY A 159 6.08 4.38 26.85
C GLY A 159 6.64 4.44 25.42
N ARG A 160 6.46 3.39 24.62
CA ARG A 160 6.89 3.28 23.21
C ARG A 160 5.90 2.40 22.45
N VAL A 161 5.98 2.42 21.12
CA VAL A 161 5.16 1.53 20.28
C VAL A 161 5.46 0.07 20.66
N PRO A 162 4.45 -0.72 21.06
CA PRO A 162 4.62 -2.12 21.41
C PRO A 162 5.20 -2.93 20.25
N THR A 163 6.27 -3.69 20.52
CA THR A 163 6.82 -4.66 19.59
C THR A 163 6.00 -5.95 19.62
N PRO A 164 6.13 -6.84 18.62
CA PRO A 164 5.52 -8.17 18.68
C PRO A 164 5.85 -8.92 19.98
N ARG A 165 7.06 -8.74 20.51
CA ARG A 165 7.48 -9.35 21.77
C ARG A 165 6.76 -8.76 22.99
N ASP A 166 6.44 -7.46 22.96
CA ASP A 166 5.64 -6.83 24.01
C ASP A 166 4.19 -7.30 23.93
N LEU A 167 3.63 -7.42 22.71
CA LEU A 167 2.29 -7.97 22.50
C LEU A 167 2.19 -9.40 23.06
N ASP A 168 3.12 -10.28 22.70
CA ASP A 168 3.12 -11.67 23.18
C ASP A 168 3.29 -11.82 24.70
N ARG A 169 3.85 -10.80 25.38
CA ARG A 169 4.16 -10.86 26.81
C ARG A 169 3.18 -10.10 27.69
N LEU A 170 2.64 -9.00 27.20
CA LEU A 170 1.95 -7.98 28.01
C LEU A 170 0.55 -7.66 27.51
N SER A 171 0.25 -7.95 26.23
CA SER A 171 -1.08 -7.75 25.69
C SER A 171 -1.98 -8.93 26.03
N ARG A 172 -3.28 -8.64 26.17
CA ARG A 172 -4.32 -9.67 26.16
C ARG A 172 -4.32 -10.54 24.90
N PHE A 173 -3.89 -9.99 23.75
CA PHE A 173 -3.88 -10.68 22.46
C PHE A 173 -2.45 -10.88 21.96
N LYS A 174 -2.15 -12.06 21.42
CA LYS A 174 -0.81 -12.38 20.91
C LYS A 174 -0.53 -11.68 19.58
N ALA A 175 0.73 -11.47 19.26
CA ALA A 175 1.16 -10.83 18.01
C ALA A 175 0.59 -11.54 16.77
N ALA A 176 0.54 -12.87 16.76
CA ALA A 176 -0.06 -13.66 15.68
C ALA A 176 -1.55 -13.37 15.47
N GLU A 177 -2.28 -13.03 16.54
CA GLU A 177 -3.70 -12.66 16.45
C GLU A 177 -3.86 -11.30 15.79
N TYR A 178 -2.99 -10.35 16.14
CA TYR A 178 -2.94 -9.04 15.48
C TYR A 178 -2.61 -9.20 13.99
N GLU A 179 -1.65 -10.05 13.64
CA GLU A 179 -1.34 -10.33 12.23
C GLU A 179 -2.52 -10.97 11.49
N SER A 180 -3.23 -11.89 12.13
CA SER A 180 -4.39 -12.54 11.55
C SER A 180 -5.57 -11.57 11.33
N GLU A 181 -5.86 -10.66 12.26
CA GLU A 181 -6.97 -9.70 12.13
C GLU A 181 -6.66 -8.54 11.18
N PHE A 182 -5.43 -8.04 11.22
CA PHE A 182 -5.02 -6.83 10.48
C PHE A 182 -4.21 -7.13 9.22
N GLY A 183 -3.95 -8.41 8.92
CA GLY A 183 -3.12 -8.88 7.81
C GLY A 183 -1.61 -8.76 8.05
N SER A 184 -1.16 -7.71 8.75
CA SER A 184 0.18 -7.63 9.34
C SER A 184 0.25 -6.54 10.41
N ILE A 185 1.17 -6.68 11.37
CA ILE A 185 1.42 -5.63 12.39
C ILE A 185 1.89 -4.33 11.73
N GLY A 186 2.74 -4.39 10.69
CA GLY A 186 3.16 -3.20 9.95
C GLY A 186 1.99 -2.47 9.28
N HIS A 187 1.00 -3.21 8.77
CA HIS A 187 -0.22 -2.64 8.19
C HIS A 187 -1.11 -1.99 9.25
N MET A 188 -1.22 -2.60 10.44
CA MET A 188 -1.90 -2.01 11.59
C MET A 188 -1.22 -0.70 12.04
N LEU A 189 0.10 -0.73 12.24
CA LEU A 189 0.88 0.45 12.66
C LEU A 189 0.71 1.61 11.69
N ASN A 190 0.80 1.33 10.39
CA ASN A 190 0.57 2.33 9.34
C ASN A 190 -0.82 2.98 9.48
N ARG A 191 -1.86 2.17 9.75
CA ARG A 191 -3.23 2.66 9.94
C ARG A 191 -3.44 3.46 11.22
N LEU A 192 -2.70 3.15 12.29
CA LEU A 192 -2.72 3.89 13.54
C LEU A 192 -1.85 5.16 13.51
N GLY A 193 -1.19 5.44 12.38
CA GLY A 193 -0.31 6.60 12.21
C GLY A 193 1.07 6.43 12.85
N TYR A 194 1.53 5.20 13.06
CA TYR A 194 2.88 4.88 13.53
C TYR A 194 3.80 4.46 12.38
N ASP A 195 5.11 4.58 12.60
CA ASP A 195 6.13 4.05 11.68
C ASP A 195 5.97 2.52 11.52
N PRO A 196 5.68 2.00 10.32
CA PRO A 196 5.52 0.57 10.05
C PRO A 196 6.79 -0.26 10.33
N TRP A 197 7.95 0.39 10.45
CA TRP A 197 9.27 -0.23 10.65
C TRP A 197 9.82 -0.07 12.07
N TYR A 198 9.04 0.48 13.00
CA TYR A 198 9.48 0.78 14.37
C TYR A 198 10.13 -0.42 15.08
N GLY A 199 9.62 -1.64 14.86
CA GLY A 199 10.17 -2.88 15.43
C GLY A 199 11.56 -3.30 14.89
N ARG A 200 12.01 -2.77 13.74
CA ARG A 200 13.35 -3.03 13.18
C ARG A 200 14.42 -2.07 13.70
N ALA A 201 14.05 -0.84 14.03
CA ALA A 201 14.98 0.15 14.56
C ALA A 201 15.54 -0.26 15.93
N VAL A 202 14.71 -0.85 16.81
CA VAL A 202 15.12 -1.30 18.15
C VAL A 202 16.11 -2.48 18.09
N ARG A 203 16.02 -3.35 17.08
CA ARG A 203 16.93 -4.51 16.92
C ARG A 203 18.37 -4.12 16.57
N ARG A 204 18.61 -2.93 16.01
CA ARG A 204 19.96 -2.47 15.60
C ARG A 204 20.78 -1.83 16.72
N ARG A 205 20.15 -1.40 17.82
CA ARG A 205 20.84 -0.80 18.97
C ARG A 205 21.28 -1.79 20.06
N ALA A 206 20.98 -3.07 19.89
CA ALA A 206 21.34 -4.13 20.83
C ALA A 206 22.50 -5.01 20.32
N ARG A 207 23.35 -4.48 19.44
CA ARG A 207 24.60 -5.11 18.98
C ARG A 207 25.78 -4.24 19.33
#